data_AF-A0A3A0G1U8-F1
#
_entry.id   AF-A0A3A0G1U8-F1
#
_cell.length_a   1.000
_cell.length_b   1.000
_cell.length_c   1.000
_cell.angle_alpha   90.00
_cell.angle_beta   90.00
_cell.angle_gamma   90.00
#
_symmetry.space_group_name_H-M   'P 1'
#
loop_
_entity.id
_entity.type
_entity.pdbx_description
1 polymer ?
#
loop_
_entity_poly.entity_id
_entity_poly.type
_entity_poly.pdbx_seq_one_letter_code
_entity_poly.pdbx_strand_id
1 'polypeptide(L)'
;MTSKTKLLRLQKFMAQCGVASRRKCEELIAGGKVAVNGKVQTKLGTSIDPRRDRVSVSGKPVRPVERGVLLLHKPIKVVSTMHDPEGRPTVAHYLSKHYRSYFPVGRLDFDSSGLVVMTNDGDLAERMLHPRYGSERVYIVEAQGSVPRRILETLSQGVKLEDGVVKRHFCRFRSERGEIE
;
A
#
# COMPACT_ATOMS: atom_id res chain seq x y z
N MET A 1 3.32 22.66 26.97
CA MET A 1 3.65 21.44 26.20
C MET A 1 3.60 21.75 24.71
N THR A 2 4.69 22.27 24.14
CA THR A 2 4.80 22.55 22.70
C THR A 2 5.09 21.23 21.97
N SER A 3 4.04 20.55 21.50
CA SER A 3 4.17 19.46 20.53
C SER A 3 4.92 20.01 19.32
N LYS A 4 6.18 19.58 19.11
CA LYS A 4 6.95 19.89 17.90
C LYS A 4 6.11 19.48 16.69
N THR A 5 5.54 20.46 15.97
CA THR A 5 4.78 20.16 14.77
C THR A 5 5.73 19.58 13.73
N LYS A 6 5.51 18.32 13.37
CA LYS A 6 6.34 17.63 12.39
C LYS A 6 5.99 18.19 11.00
N LEU A 7 6.93 18.94 10.42
CA LEU A 7 6.82 19.39 9.03
C LEU A 7 6.60 18.18 8.11
N LEU A 8 5.67 18.32 7.18
CA LEU A 8 5.27 17.28 6.24
C LEU A 8 5.61 17.72 4.82
N ARG A 9 6.20 16.81 4.05
CA ARG A 9 6.47 17.04 2.62
C ARG A 9 5.19 17.38 1.89
N LEU A 10 5.19 18.45 1.09
CA LEU A 10 4.02 18.97 0.38
C LEU A 10 3.35 17.90 -0.49
N GLN A 11 4.13 17.13 -1.25
CA GLN A 11 3.60 16.02 -2.06
C GLN A 11 2.99 14.89 -1.22
N LYS A 12 3.49 14.67 0.02
CA LYS A 12 2.92 13.68 0.94
C LYS A 12 1.59 14.20 1.50
N PHE A 13 1.53 15.46 1.91
CA PHE A 13 0.29 16.10 2.35
C PHE A 13 -0.80 16.05 1.27
N MET A 14 -0.47 16.46 0.05
CA MET A 14 -1.41 16.46 -1.08
C MET A 14 -1.92 15.05 -1.40
N ALA A 15 -1.03 14.04 -1.39
CA ALA A 15 -1.43 12.66 -1.60
C ALA A 15 -2.34 12.13 -0.49
N GLN A 16 -2.04 12.44 0.77
CA GLN A 16 -2.90 12.10 1.91
C GLN A 16 -4.28 12.76 1.85
N CYS A 17 -4.38 13.94 1.23
CA CYS A 17 -5.64 14.63 0.98
C CYS A 17 -6.37 14.14 -0.29
N GLY A 18 -5.87 13.09 -0.96
CA GLY A 18 -6.51 12.51 -2.13
C GLY A 18 -6.41 13.35 -3.41
N VAL A 19 -5.44 14.26 -3.51
CA VAL A 19 -5.21 15.07 -4.72
C VAL A 19 -4.76 14.20 -5.88
N ALA A 20 -3.69 13.43 -5.68
CA ALA A 20 -3.13 12.49 -6.64
C ALA A 20 -2.09 11.58 -5.95
N SER A 21 -1.43 10.69 -6.70
CA SER A 21 -0.25 9.98 -6.18
C SER A 21 0.86 10.95 -5.77
N ARG A 22 1.80 10.52 -4.91
CA ARG A 22 2.93 11.37 -4.47
C ARG A 22 3.75 11.89 -5.65
N ARG A 23 4.06 11.04 -6.63
CA ARG A 23 4.80 11.42 -7.85
C ARG A 23 4.01 12.41 -8.70
N LYS A 24 2.71 12.18 -8.87
CA LYS A 24 1.86 13.12 -9.61
C LYS A 24 1.73 14.46 -8.90
N CYS A 25 1.74 14.47 -7.56
CA CYS A 25 1.80 15.70 -6.78
C CYS A 25 3.12 16.45 -7.01
N GLU A 26 4.26 15.75 -7.14
CA GLU A 26 5.53 16.38 -7.49
C GLU A 26 5.48 17.03 -8.89
N GLU A 27 4.86 16.37 -9.88
CA GLU A 27 4.63 16.99 -11.20
C GLU A 27 3.76 18.24 -11.11
N LEU A 28 2.69 18.22 -10.29
CA LEU A 28 1.83 19.39 -10.07
C LEU A 28 2.59 20.55 -9.43
N ILE A 29 3.46 20.25 -8.46
CA ILE A 29 4.33 21.25 -7.81
C ILE A 29 5.29 21.82 -8.85
N ALA A 30 6.07 20.97 -9.53
CA ALA A 30 7.04 21.41 -10.54
C ALA A 30 6.38 22.25 -11.65
N GLY A 31 5.16 21.91 -12.05
CA GLY A 31 4.37 22.66 -13.03
C GLY A 31 3.71 23.95 -12.50
N GLY A 32 4.02 24.40 -11.29
CA GLY A 32 3.51 25.66 -10.73
C GLY A 32 2.00 25.66 -10.43
N LYS A 33 1.37 24.49 -10.35
CA LYS A 33 -0.07 24.37 -10.12
C LYS A 33 -0.45 24.40 -8.64
N VAL A 34 0.52 24.40 -7.74
CA VAL A 34 0.32 24.29 -6.29
C VAL A 34 0.73 25.59 -5.62
N ALA A 35 -0.11 26.11 -4.73
CA ALA A 35 0.22 27.26 -3.89
C ALA A 35 0.13 26.89 -2.40
N VAL A 36 1.02 27.47 -1.61
CA VAL A 36 1.03 27.38 -0.14
C VAL A 36 0.93 28.79 0.40
N ASN A 37 -0.11 29.07 1.19
CA ASN A 37 -0.42 30.41 1.72
C ASN A 37 -0.44 31.49 0.63
N GLY A 38 -1.01 31.15 -0.54
CA GLY A 38 -1.11 32.06 -1.70
C GLY A 38 0.16 32.17 -2.55
N LYS A 39 1.29 31.58 -2.14
CA LYS A 39 2.54 31.60 -2.90
C LYS A 39 2.70 30.32 -3.72
N VAL A 40 2.85 30.45 -5.03
CA VAL A 40 3.10 29.33 -5.94
C VAL A 40 4.39 28.61 -5.53
N GLN A 41 4.33 27.29 -5.45
CA GLN A 41 5.45 26.42 -5.13
C GLN A 41 5.83 25.62 -6.37
N THR A 42 7.10 25.73 -6.77
CA THR A 42 7.71 24.94 -7.85
C THR A 42 8.84 24.05 -7.36
N LYS A 43 9.37 24.31 -6.15
CA LYS A 43 10.47 23.56 -5.57
C LYS A 43 10.00 22.20 -5.04
N LEU A 44 10.46 21.12 -5.68
CA LEU A 44 10.41 19.80 -5.09
C LEU A 44 11.24 19.81 -3.81
N GLY A 45 10.68 19.32 -2.71
CA GLY A 45 11.38 19.44 -1.43
C GLY A 45 10.56 20.08 -0.33
N THR A 46 9.66 20.98 -0.74
CA THR A 46 8.92 21.86 0.17
C THR A 46 8.20 21.05 1.23
N SER A 47 8.39 21.46 2.49
CA SER A 47 7.64 20.93 3.62
C SER A 47 6.72 22.02 4.16
N ILE A 48 5.55 21.62 4.63
CA ILE A 48 4.52 22.49 5.17
C ILE A 48 4.14 22.02 6.57
N ASP A 49 3.55 22.91 7.36
CA ASP A 49 2.86 22.58 8.60
C ASP A 49 1.37 22.31 8.28
N PRO A 50 0.90 21.05 8.35
CA PRO A 50 -0.49 20.71 8.02
C PRO A 50 -1.55 21.39 8.91
N ARG A 51 -1.16 21.94 10.06
CA ARG A 51 -2.05 22.61 11.01
C ARG A 51 -2.16 24.11 10.75
N ARG A 52 -1.21 24.70 10.01
CA ARG A 52 -1.10 26.16 9.83
C ARG A 52 -1.16 26.57 8.37
N ASP A 53 -0.50 25.82 7.50
CA ASP A 53 -0.37 26.17 6.10
C ASP A 53 -1.60 25.79 5.29
N ARG A 54 -2.03 26.69 4.41
CA ARG A 54 -3.13 26.47 3.47
C ARG A 54 -2.57 26.08 2.11
N VAL A 55 -2.89 24.88 1.66
CA VAL A 55 -2.47 24.38 0.34
C VAL A 55 -3.65 24.48 -0.64
N SER A 56 -3.38 24.95 -1.85
CA SER A 56 -4.34 24.91 -2.95
C SER A 56 -3.70 24.36 -4.23
N VAL A 57 -4.51 23.75 -5.08
CA VAL A 57 -4.11 23.24 -6.39
C VAL A 57 -5.02 23.89 -7.43
N SER A 58 -4.42 24.62 -8.36
CA SER A 58 -5.14 25.39 -9.39
C SER A 58 -6.26 26.25 -8.80
N GLY A 59 -5.97 26.95 -7.69
CA GLY A 59 -6.91 27.82 -6.98
C GLY A 59 -7.90 27.11 -6.05
N LYS A 60 -8.01 25.78 -6.09
CA LYS A 60 -8.93 25.03 -5.22
C LYS A 60 -8.23 24.60 -3.92
N PRO A 61 -8.81 24.87 -2.73
CA PRO A 61 -8.20 24.48 -1.47
C PRO A 61 -8.16 22.95 -1.32
N VAL A 62 -7.01 22.44 -0.88
CA VAL A 62 -6.82 21.03 -0.54
C VAL A 62 -7.36 20.81 0.87
N ARG A 63 -8.34 19.93 1.00
CA ARG A 63 -8.95 19.59 2.30
C ARG A 63 -8.47 18.19 2.73
N PRO A 64 -8.16 17.99 4.02
CA PRO A 64 -7.94 16.65 4.55
C PRO A 64 -9.14 15.75 4.28
N VAL A 65 -8.88 14.49 3.96
CA VAL A 65 -9.90 13.44 3.85
C VAL A 65 -9.85 12.56 5.09
N GLU A 66 -10.97 11.94 5.43
CA GLU A 66 -11.04 10.98 6.52
C GLU A 66 -10.14 9.77 6.22
N ARG A 67 -9.38 9.35 7.22
CA ARG A 67 -8.50 8.18 7.11
C ARG A 67 -9.32 6.92 7.33
N GLY A 68 -9.03 5.87 6.57
CA GLY A 68 -9.72 4.61 6.76
C GLY A 68 -8.96 3.42 6.20
N VAL A 69 -9.56 2.25 6.42
CA VAL A 69 -9.07 0.96 5.95
C VAL A 69 -10.21 0.24 5.25
N LEU A 70 -9.90 -0.35 4.10
CA LEU A 70 -10.77 -1.28 3.39
C LEU A 70 -10.10 -2.65 3.36
N LEU A 71 -10.91 -3.69 3.45
CA LEU A 71 -10.49 -5.07 3.27
C LEU A 71 -11.13 -5.56 1.97
N LEU A 72 -10.30 -5.72 0.94
CA LEU A 72 -10.74 -6.21 -0.36
C LEU A 72 -10.38 -7.69 -0.49
N HIS A 73 -11.35 -8.55 -0.76
CA HIS A 73 -11.05 -9.87 -1.30
C HIS A 73 -10.77 -9.73 -2.80
N LYS A 74 -9.49 -9.63 -3.16
CA LYS A 74 -9.03 -9.52 -4.54
C LYS A 74 -9.17 -10.88 -5.24
N PRO A 75 -9.85 -10.97 -6.41
CA PRO A 75 -9.88 -12.21 -7.18
C PRO A 75 -8.58 -12.42 -7.97
N ILE A 76 -8.41 -13.62 -8.53
CA ILE A 76 -7.34 -13.89 -9.50
C ILE A 76 -7.49 -13.03 -10.76
N LYS A 77 -6.42 -12.89 -11.54
CA LYS A 77 -6.36 -12.11 -12.79
C LYS A 77 -6.67 -10.63 -12.61
N VAL A 78 -6.37 -10.09 -11.43
CA VAL A 78 -6.47 -8.67 -11.09
C VAL A 78 -5.10 -8.20 -10.60
N VAL A 79 -4.66 -7.02 -11.00
CA VAL A 79 -3.40 -6.43 -10.56
C VAL A 79 -3.62 -5.61 -9.30
N SER A 80 -2.73 -5.76 -8.31
CA SER A 80 -2.73 -5.01 -7.05
C SER A 80 -2.20 -3.57 -7.22
N THR A 81 -2.82 -2.78 -8.10
CA THR A 81 -2.45 -1.38 -8.39
C THR A 81 -3.69 -0.49 -8.57
N MET A 82 -3.52 0.82 -8.39
CA MET A 82 -4.58 1.79 -8.72
C MET A 82 -4.60 2.18 -10.21
N HIS A 83 -3.51 1.92 -10.94
CA HIS A 83 -3.40 2.17 -12.37
C HIS A 83 -2.43 1.17 -12.99
N ASP A 84 -2.84 0.53 -14.08
CA ASP A 84 -2.03 -0.41 -14.86
C ASP A 84 -1.86 0.13 -16.28
N PRO A 85 -0.62 0.41 -16.74
CA PRO A 85 -0.37 0.94 -18.08
C PRO A 85 -0.77 -0.01 -19.22
N GLU A 86 -0.79 -1.32 -18.95
CA GLU A 86 -1.17 -2.36 -19.92
C GLU A 86 -2.70 -2.57 -19.97
N GLY A 87 -3.47 -1.86 -19.14
CA GLY A 87 -4.93 -1.91 -19.17
C GLY A 87 -5.55 -3.19 -18.57
N ARG A 88 -4.79 -3.97 -17.80
CA ARG A 88 -5.32 -5.17 -17.11
C ARG A 88 -6.32 -4.76 -16.02
N PRO A 89 -7.25 -5.66 -15.63
CA PRO A 89 -8.10 -5.45 -14.47
C PRO A 89 -7.28 -5.17 -13.21
N THR A 90 -7.72 -4.21 -12.40
CA THR A 90 -7.01 -3.78 -11.19
C THR A 90 -7.94 -3.67 -9.99
N VAL A 91 -7.37 -3.63 -8.78
CA VAL A 91 -8.16 -3.41 -7.55
C VAL A 91 -8.98 -2.11 -7.57
N ALA A 92 -8.57 -1.12 -8.36
CA ALA A 92 -9.34 0.12 -8.52
C ALA A 92 -10.73 -0.10 -9.14
N HIS A 93 -10.92 -1.14 -9.95
CA HIS A 93 -12.20 -1.46 -10.58
C HIS A 93 -13.26 -1.90 -9.55
N TYR A 94 -12.83 -2.34 -8.37
CA TYR A 94 -13.70 -2.78 -7.27
C TYR A 94 -13.99 -1.64 -6.27
N LEU A 95 -13.45 -0.44 -6.50
CA LEU A 95 -13.63 0.70 -5.62
C LEU A 95 -14.60 1.72 -6.22
N SER A 96 -15.53 2.21 -5.39
CA SER A 96 -16.34 3.37 -5.75
C SER A 96 -15.47 4.63 -5.82
N LYS A 97 -15.97 5.66 -6.51
CA LYS A 97 -15.28 6.96 -6.64
C LYS A 97 -14.94 7.62 -5.30
N HIS A 98 -15.69 7.28 -4.25
CA HIS A 98 -15.45 7.77 -2.89
C HIS A 98 -14.07 7.31 -2.35
N TYR A 99 -13.62 6.12 -2.72
CA TYR A 99 -12.37 5.52 -2.23
C TYR A 99 -11.17 5.73 -3.15
N ARG A 100 -11.23 6.69 -4.09
CA ARG A 100 -10.15 6.95 -5.07
C ARG A 100 -8.79 7.28 -4.46
N SER A 101 -8.77 7.76 -3.20
CA SER A 101 -7.54 8.08 -2.47
C SER A 101 -6.92 6.88 -1.77
N TYR A 102 -7.62 5.75 -1.72
CA TYR A 102 -7.14 4.52 -1.12
C TYR A 102 -6.21 3.81 -2.10
N PHE A 103 -5.20 3.14 -1.56
CA PHE A 103 -4.23 2.37 -2.32
C PHE A 103 -3.96 1.04 -1.60
N PRO A 104 -3.59 -0.02 -2.34
CA PRO A 104 -3.29 -1.32 -1.73
C PRO A 104 -2.04 -1.24 -0.85
N VAL A 105 -2.10 -1.90 0.30
CA VAL A 105 -0.98 -2.07 1.23
C VAL A 105 -0.24 -3.34 0.84
N GLY A 106 0.79 -3.16 0.04
CA GLY A 106 1.55 -4.26 -0.55
C GLY A 106 0.91 -4.76 -1.84
N ARG A 107 1.35 -5.93 -2.29
CA ARG A 107 0.86 -6.52 -3.54
C ARG A 107 0.58 -7.99 -3.32
N LEU A 108 -0.55 -8.42 -3.86
CA LEU A 108 -0.82 -9.83 -4.14
C LEU A 108 -0.63 -10.06 -5.64
N ASP A 109 -0.04 -11.20 -5.99
CA ASP A 109 0.29 -11.53 -7.38
C ASP A 109 -0.95 -11.65 -8.26
N PHE A 110 -0.75 -11.56 -9.57
CA PHE A 110 -1.83 -11.56 -10.56
C PHE A 110 -2.69 -12.83 -10.44
N ASP A 111 -2.06 -13.99 -10.32
CA ASP A 111 -2.71 -15.30 -10.22
C ASP A 111 -3.08 -15.70 -8.78
N SER A 112 -2.86 -14.82 -7.81
CA SER A 112 -3.25 -15.04 -6.41
C SER A 112 -4.56 -14.34 -6.08
N SER A 113 -5.36 -14.95 -5.20
CA SER A 113 -6.59 -14.38 -4.65
C SER A 113 -6.52 -14.25 -3.13
N GLY A 114 -7.34 -13.38 -2.56
CA GLY A 114 -7.47 -13.25 -1.12
C GLY A 114 -7.42 -11.80 -0.64
N LEU A 115 -7.05 -11.64 0.62
CA LEU A 115 -7.11 -10.35 1.31
C LEU A 115 -6.05 -9.37 0.80
N VAL A 116 -6.52 -8.20 0.36
CA VAL A 116 -5.72 -7.00 0.13
C VAL A 116 -6.26 -5.90 1.05
N VAL A 117 -5.42 -5.47 1.98
CA VAL A 117 -5.70 -4.28 2.79
C VAL A 117 -5.50 -3.04 1.93
N MET A 118 -6.43 -2.10 1.95
CA MET A 118 -6.28 -0.81 1.28
C MET A 118 -6.48 0.34 2.26
N THR A 119 -5.71 1.41 2.11
CA THR A 119 -5.82 2.58 2.99
C THR A 119 -5.42 3.84 2.23
N ASN A 120 -5.84 5.01 2.72
CA ASN A 120 -5.30 6.31 2.33
C ASN A 120 -4.27 6.85 3.36
N ASP A 121 -4.00 6.10 4.43
CA ASP A 121 -2.98 6.43 5.42
C ASP A 121 -1.63 5.78 5.09
N GLY A 122 -0.73 6.57 4.49
CA GLY A 122 0.62 6.12 4.17
C GLY A 122 1.48 5.74 5.39
N ASP A 123 1.20 6.27 6.58
CA ASP A 123 1.94 5.89 7.79
C ASP A 123 1.49 4.51 8.31
N LEU A 124 0.20 4.19 8.19
CA LEU A 124 -0.31 2.85 8.44
C LEU A 124 0.24 1.84 7.43
N ALA A 125 0.21 2.18 6.15
CA ALA A 125 0.74 1.32 5.09
C ALA A 125 2.23 1.00 5.30
N GLU A 126 3.04 2.01 5.63
CA GLU A 126 4.45 1.83 5.98
C GLU A 126 4.61 0.88 7.17
N ARG A 127 3.78 1.06 8.21
CA ARG A 127 3.82 0.20 9.40
C ARG A 127 3.49 -1.25 9.10
N MET A 128 2.55 -1.51 8.19
CA MET A 128 2.15 -2.86 7.80
C MET A 128 3.14 -3.52 6.83
N LEU A 129 3.89 -2.74 6.04
CA LEU A 129 4.81 -3.27 5.03
C LEU A 129 6.23 -3.44 5.53
N HIS A 130 6.74 -2.47 6.29
CA HIS A 130 8.15 -2.42 6.62
C HIS A 130 8.55 -3.63 7.49
N PRO A 131 9.58 -4.42 7.10
CA PRO A 131 9.95 -5.68 7.76
C PRO A 131 10.18 -5.55 9.27
N ARG A 132 10.74 -4.42 9.74
CA ARG A 132 10.96 -4.11 11.17
C ARG A 132 9.73 -4.29 12.06
N TYR A 133 8.52 -4.15 11.52
CA TYR A 133 7.29 -4.29 12.30
C TYR A 133 6.77 -5.72 12.36
N GLY A 134 7.37 -6.65 11.60
CA GLY A 134 7.08 -8.08 11.69
C GLY A 134 5.61 -8.43 11.42
N SER A 135 4.90 -7.67 10.59
CA SER A 135 3.50 -7.99 10.27
C SER A 135 3.43 -9.36 9.60
N GLU A 136 2.70 -10.28 10.22
CA GLU A 136 2.52 -11.64 9.70
C GLU A 136 1.56 -11.63 8.50
N ARG A 137 1.84 -12.50 7.52
CA ARG A 137 0.97 -12.77 6.38
C ARG A 137 0.78 -14.27 6.28
N VAL A 138 -0.47 -14.69 6.24
CA VAL A 138 -0.85 -16.11 6.21
C VAL A 138 -1.46 -16.40 4.85
N TYR A 139 -0.97 -17.46 4.21
CA TYR A 139 -1.41 -17.89 2.89
C TYR A 139 -1.94 -19.32 2.97
N ILE A 140 -2.96 -19.59 2.17
CA ILE A 140 -3.39 -20.95 1.84
C ILE A 140 -2.79 -21.24 0.46
N VAL A 141 -2.02 -22.32 0.35
CA VAL A 141 -1.32 -22.70 -0.87
C VAL A 141 -1.73 -24.12 -1.22
N GLU A 142 -2.23 -24.30 -2.44
CA GLU A 142 -2.48 -25.61 -3.03
C GLU A 142 -1.29 -25.97 -3.92
N ALA A 143 -0.78 -27.18 -3.77
CA ALA A 143 0.36 -27.69 -4.52
C ALA A 143 -0.05 -28.96 -5.27
N GLN A 144 0.47 -29.13 -6.48
CA GLN A 144 0.22 -30.32 -7.27
C GLN A 144 1.04 -31.51 -6.73
N GLY A 145 0.36 -32.62 -6.47
CA GLY A 145 0.96 -33.85 -5.95
C GLY A 145 1.11 -33.88 -4.44
N SER A 146 1.80 -34.91 -3.93
CA SER A 146 2.05 -35.04 -2.49
C SER A 146 3.20 -34.13 -2.08
N VAL A 147 3.02 -33.35 -1.01
CA VAL A 147 4.12 -32.59 -0.38
C VAL A 147 4.77 -33.47 0.70
N PRO A 148 6.00 -34.00 0.47
CA PRO A 148 6.61 -34.91 1.44
C PRO A 148 6.99 -34.18 2.72
N ARG A 149 6.86 -34.84 3.88
CA ARG A 149 7.22 -34.29 5.20
C ARG A 149 8.61 -33.66 5.25
N ARG A 150 9.61 -34.24 4.58
CA ARG A 150 10.97 -33.68 4.46
C ARG A 150 10.99 -32.25 3.91
N ILE A 151 10.15 -31.95 2.92
CA ILE A 151 10.05 -30.60 2.33
C ILE A 151 9.47 -29.64 3.36
N LEU A 152 8.52 -30.12 4.17
CA LEU A 152 7.92 -29.34 5.24
C LEU A 152 8.97 -29.02 6.30
N GLU A 153 9.79 -29.99 6.69
CA GLU A 153 10.86 -29.79 7.67
C GLU A 153 11.91 -28.78 7.17
N THR A 154 12.32 -28.90 5.89
CA THR A 154 13.21 -27.93 5.24
C THR A 154 12.62 -26.51 5.25
N LEU A 155 11.34 -26.37 4.89
CA LEU A 155 10.67 -25.07 4.91
C LEU A 155 10.60 -24.46 6.32
N SER A 156 10.50 -25.26 7.40
CA SER A 156 10.58 -24.75 8.79
C SER A 156 11.94 -24.23 9.20
N GLN A 157 13.01 -24.85 8.69
CA GLN A 157 14.36 -24.47 9.05
C GLN A 157 14.81 -23.20 8.30
N GLY A 158 14.06 -22.83 7.26
CA GLY A 158 14.32 -21.70 6.39
C GLY A 158 15.00 -22.15 5.11
N VAL A 159 14.66 -21.49 4.01
CA VAL A 159 15.16 -21.81 2.67
C VAL A 159 15.99 -20.65 2.16
N LYS A 160 17.13 -20.95 1.56
CA LYS A 160 17.97 -19.97 0.88
C LYS A 160 17.42 -19.72 -0.52
N LEU A 161 17.03 -18.49 -0.77
CA LEU A 161 16.66 -17.96 -2.08
C LEU A 161 17.80 -17.04 -2.58
N GLU A 162 17.67 -16.56 -3.82
CA GLU A 162 18.66 -15.66 -4.44
C GLU A 162 18.83 -14.34 -3.66
N ASP A 163 17.75 -13.86 -3.04
CA ASP A 163 17.67 -12.60 -2.30
C ASP A 163 17.87 -12.76 -0.79
N GLY A 164 18.11 -13.98 -0.29
CA GLY A 164 18.45 -14.24 1.10
C GLY A 164 17.80 -15.50 1.67
N VAL A 165 17.94 -15.69 2.98
CA VAL A 165 17.30 -16.81 3.67
C VAL A 165 15.92 -16.37 4.16
N VAL A 166 14.89 -17.07 3.70
CA VAL A 166 13.51 -16.86 4.15
C VAL A 166 13.15 -17.93 5.17
N LYS A 167 12.69 -17.50 6.34
CA LYS A 167 12.15 -18.40 7.37
C LYS A 167 10.64 -18.32 7.39
N ARG A 168 9.96 -19.47 7.35
CA ARG A 168 8.52 -19.51 7.62
C ARG A 168 8.27 -19.36 9.12
N HIS A 169 7.17 -18.74 9.50
CA HIS A 169 6.71 -18.69 10.89
C HIS A 169 5.84 -19.89 11.25
N PHE A 170 4.80 -20.20 10.47
CA PHE A 170 3.92 -21.36 10.67
C PHE A 170 3.39 -21.88 9.33
N CYS A 171 3.19 -23.20 9.23
CA CYS A 171 2.46 -23.81 8.11
C CYS A 171 1.61 -24.96 8.66
N ARG A 172 0.35 -25.05 8.23
CA ARG A 172 -0.55 -26.18 8.50
C ARG A 172 -0.91 -26.81 7.17
N PHE A 173 -0.82 -28.13 7.08
CA PHE A 173 -1.15 -28.86 5.87
C PHE A 173 -2.53 -29.48 6.00
N ARG A 174 -3.30 -29.41 4.92
CA ARG A 174 -4.52 -30.21 4.76
C ARG A 174 -4.34 -31.04 3.51
N SER A 175 -4.47 -32.36 3.64
CA SER A 175 -4.62 -33.22 2.48
C SER A 175 -6.04 -33.08 1.90
N GLU A 176 -6.26 -33.47 0.65
CA GLU A 176 -7.60 -33.55 0.06
C GLU A 176 -8.57 -34.43 0.87
N ARG A 177 -8.07 -35.28 1.78
CA ARG A 177 -8.86 -36.12 2.69
C ARG A 177 -9.28 -35.43 3.99
N GLY A 178 -8.89 -34.16 4.20
CA GLY A 178 -9.28 -33.38 5.38
C GLY A 178 -8.47 -33.67 6.65
N GLU A 179 -7.46 -34.53 6.58
CA GLU A 179 -6.53 -34.77 7.70
C GLU A 179 -5.58 -33.57 7.85
N ILE A 180 -5.49 -33.05 9.07
CA ILE A 180 -4.56 -31.99 9.46
C ILE A 180 -3.31 -32.67 10.02
N GLU A 181 -2.18 -32.58 9.33
CA GLU A 181 -0.86 -32.98 9.82
C GLU A 181 0.02 -31.76 10.14
#